data_AF-A0A354US46-F1
#
_entry.id   AF-A0A354US46-F1
#
_cell.length_a   1.000
_cell.length_b   1.000
_cell.length_c   1.000
_cell.angle_alpha   90.00
_cell.angle_beta   90.00
_cell.angle_gamma   90.00
#
_symmetry.space_group_name_H-M   'P 1'
#
loop_
_entity.id
_entity.type
_entity.pdbx_description
1 polymer ?
#
loop_
_entity_poly.entity_id
_entity_poly.type
_entity_poly.pdbx_seq_one_letter_code
_entity_poly.pdbx_strand_id
1 'polypeptide(L)'
;MLEVKSLTLGAYQTNCYIIRDNTSSRCCLIDPGYDADTILDKLTELGLTVEATLLTHGHFDHVGAVREIAADTGCKVYLCAEDLSLPPQLTGGKLYYTDTYGEG
;
A
#
# COMPACT_ATOMS: atom_id res chain seq x y z
N MET A 1 -18.64 -9.68 5.15
CA MET A 1 -19.02 -8.46 4.39
C MET A 1 -17.78 -7.63 4.23
N LEU A 2 -17.47 -7.21 3.00
CA LEU A 2 -16.28 -6.41 2.73
C LEU A 2 -16.43 -4.99 3.31
N GLU A 3 -15.41 -4.54 4.04
CA GLU A 3 -15.26 -3.17 4.53
C GLU A 3 -14.08 -2.52 3.82
N VAL A 4 -14.27 -1.26 3.42
CA VAL A 4 -13.22 -0.40 2.87
C VAL A 4 -13.12 0.83 3.74
N LYS A 5 -11.93 1.10 4.29
CA LYS A 5 -11.62 2.30 5.06
C LYS A 5 -10.55 3.10 4.34
N SER A 6 -10.76 4.41 4.18
CA SER A 6 -9.80 5.31 3.57
C SER A 6 -9.04 6.11 4.63
N LEU A 7 -7.74 6.30 4.41
CA LEU A 7 -6.87 7.25 5.10
C LEU A 7 -6.36 8.23 4.05
N THR A 8 -6.64 9.52 4.24
CA THR A 8 -6.15 10.58 3.35
C THR A 8 -4.85 11.13 3.94
N LEU A 9 -3.73 10.96 3.24
CA LEU A 9 -2.39 11.13 3.80
C LEU A 9 -1.51 12.05 2.92
N GLY A 10 -0.45 12.57 3.53
CA GLY A 10 0.56 13.39 2.85
C GLY A 10 0.07 14.73 2.29
N ALA A 11 1.00 15.46 1.67
CA ALA A 11 0.75 16.79 1.11
C ALA A 11 -0.22 16.79 -0.07
N TYR A 12 -0.33 15.67 -0.78
CA TYR A 12 -1.20 15.51 -1.95
C TYR A 12 -2.58 14.95 -1.58
N GLN A 13 -2.82 14.65 -0.31
CA GLN A 13 -4.09 14.07 0.16
C GLN A 13 -4.42 12.78 -0.59
N THR A 14 -3.40 11.95 -0.83
CA THR A 14 -3.55 10.67 -1.51
C THR A 14 -4.25 9.68 -0.58
N ASN A 15 -5.18 8.90 -1.12
CA ASN A 15 -5.92 7.93 -0.34
C ASN A 15 -5.17 6.60 -0.28
N CYS A 16 -4.84 6.17 0.94
CA CYS A 16 -4.53 4.80 1.26
C CYS A 16 -5.82 4.08 1.69
N TYR A 17 -6.05 2.87 1.21
CA TYR A 17 -7.23 2.09 1.62
C TYR A 17 -6.83 0.85 2.42
N ILE A 18 -7.60 0.57 3.47
CA ILE A 18 -7.57 -0.70 4.20
C ILE A 18 -8.81 -1.48 3.78
N ILE A 19 -8.61 -2.65 3.17
CA ILE A 19 -9.67 -3.54 2.72
C ILE A 19 -9.65 -4.82 3.55
N ARG A 20 -10.81 -5.20 4.11
CA ARG A 20 -10.94 -6.42 4.90
C ARG A 20 -12.33 -7.03 4.76
N ASP A 21 -12.45 -8.32 5.06
CA ASP A 21 -13.75 -8.86 5.46
C ASP A 21 -13.99 -8.53 6.94
N ASN A 22 -15.21 -8.10 7.29
CA ASN A 22 -15.55 -7.67 8.65
C ASN A 22 -15.39 -8.74 9.73
N THR A 23 -15.31 -10.03 9.36
CA THR A 23 -15.07 -11.14 10.30
C THR A 23 -13.59 -11.53 10.42
N SER A 24 -12.71 -10.91 9.62
CA SER A 24 -11.29 -11.24 9.54
C SER A 24 -10.43 -10.19 10.26
N SER A 25 -9.37 -10.66 10.91
CA SER A 25 -8.25 -9.80 11.34
C SER A 25 -7.24 -9.56 10.23
N ARG A 26 -7.39 -10.19 9.06
CA ARG A 26 -6.52 -9.99 7.90
C ARG A 26 -7.06 -8.89 7.00
N CYS A 27 -6.17 -8.08 6.47
CA CYS A 27 -6.51 -7.02 5.54
C CYS A 27 -5.48 -6.91 4.39
N CYS A 28 -5.88 -6.18 3.36
CA CYS A 28 -4.99 -5.69 2.32
C CYS A 28 -4.92 -4.16 2.39
N LEU A 29 -3.77 -3.61 2.03
CA LEU A 29 -3.59 -2.19 1.80
C LEU A 29 -3.66 -1.89 0.30
N ILE A 30 -4.18 -0.71 -0.05
CA ILE A 30 -4.05 -0.13 -1.38
C ILE A 30 -3.38 1.23 -1.24
N ASP A 31 -2.33 1.45 -2.02
CA ASP A 31 -1.62 2.73 -2.17
C ASP A 31 -1.17 3.42 -0.86
N PRO A 32 -0.38 2.74 0.00
CA PRO A 32 0.23 3.39 1.15
C PRO A 32 1.38 4.31 0.69
N GLY A 33 1.01 5.51 0.25
CA GLY A 33 1.95 6.48 -0.32
C GLY A 33 2.69 7.34 0.69
N TYR A 34 2.16 7.51 1.89
CA TYR A 34 2.69 8.41 2.92
C TYR A 34 2.52 7.83 4.33
N ASP A 35 3.23 8.44 5.28
CA ASP A 35 2.99 8.32 6.72
C ASP A 35 2.87 6.87 7.23
N ALA A 36 3.91 6.05 6.99
CA ALA A 36 3.94 4.62 7.35
C ALA A 36 3.51 4.37 8.81
N ASP A 37 4.08 5.11 9.77
CA ASP A 37 3.72 5.05 11.18
C ASP A 37 2.22 5.25 11.41
N THR A 38 1.59 6.21 10.72
CA THR A 38 0.15 6.48 10.86
C THR A 38 -0.69 5.31 10.36
N ILE A 39 -0.26 4.66 9.27
CA ILE A 39 -0.92 3.48 8.72
C ILE A 39 -0.76 2.30 9.69
N LEU A 40 0.45 2.06 10.20
CA LEU A 40 0.78 0.96 11.12
C LEU A 40 0.05 1.11 12.47
N ASP A 41 -0.01 2.33 13.02
CA ASP A 41 -0.79 2.65 14.21
C ASP A 41 -2.27 2.34 13.98
N LYS A 42 -2.80 2.70 12.81
CA LYS A 42 -4.20 2.45 12.48
C LYS A 42 -4.52 0.96 12.33
N LEU A 43 -3.61 0.20 11.73
CA LEU A 43 -3.72 -1.26 11.65
C LEU A 43 -3.71 -1.89 13.04
N THR A 44 -2.84 -1.41 13.92
CA THR A 44 -2.74 -1.86 15.31
C THR A 44 -4.02 -1.55 16.10
N GLU A 45 -4.56 -0.33 15.99
CA GLU A 45 -5.82 0.09 16.61
C GLU A 45 -6.99 -0.82 16.20
N LEU A 46 -7.02 -1.22 14.93
CA LEU A 46 -8.06 -2.09 14.37
C LEU A 46 -7.82 -3.58 14.60
N GLY A 47 -6.68 -3.97 15.20
CA GLY A 47 -6.29 -5.36 15.40
C GLY A 47 -6.10 -6.12 14.08
N LEU A 48 -5.57 -5.45 13.06
CA LEU A 48 -5.42 -5.99 11.71
C LEU A 48 -3.98 -6.42 11.40
N THR A 49 -3.85 -7.49 10.64
CA THR A 49 -2.61 -7.99 10.05
C THR A 49 -2.68 -7.80 8.54
N VAL A 50 -1.64 -7.18 7.96
CA VAL A 50 -1.56 -6.95 6.51
C VAL A 50 -1.01 -8.19 5.83
N GLU A 51 -1.77 -8.76 4.90
CA GLU A 51 -1.32 -9.90 4.09
C GLU A 51 -0.69 -9.44 2.78
N ALA A 52 -1.21 -8.35 2.22
CA ALA A 52 -0.74 -7.80 0.96
C ALA A 52 -0.95 -6.28 0.85
N THR A 53 -0.06 -5.64 0.12
CA THR A 53 -0.22 -4.28 -0.43
C THR A 53 -0.37 -4.39 -1.94
N LEU A 54 -1.41 -3.75 -2.49
CA LEU A 54 -1.64 -3.61 -3.91
C LEU A 54 -1.44 -2.15 -4.31
N LEU A 55 -0.65 -1.90 -5.35
CA LEU A 55 -0.36 -0.55 -5.82
C LEU A 55 -1.10 -0.31 -7.12
N THR A 56 -2.04 0.63 -7.15
CA THR A 56 -2.75 0.98 -8.38
C THR A 56 -1.79 1.36 -9.49
N HIS A 57 -0.72 2.08 -9.13
CA HIS A 57 0.40 2.40 -9.99
C HIS A 57 1.64 2.85 -9.19
N GLY A 58 2.76 3.04 -9.88
CA GLY A 58 4.08 3.31 -9.32
C GLY A 58 4.43 4.79 -9.05
N HIS A 59 3.48 5.72 -8.93
CA HIS A 59 3.81 7.11 -8.61
C HIS A 59 4.22 7.29 -7.14
N PHE A 60 5.12 8.24 -6.89
CA PHE A 60 5.74 8.46 -5.57
C PHE A 60 4.72 8.63 -4.44
N ASP A 61 3.60 9.28 -4.72
CA ASP A 61 2.54 9.59 -3.75
C ASP A 61 1.62 8.40 -3.45
N HIS A 62 1.82 7.25 -4.12
CA HIS A 62 1.15 5.97 -3.86
C HIS A 62 2.10 4.88 -3.31
N VAL A 63 3.43 5.06 -3.46
CA VAL A 63 4.43 4.04 -3.12
C VAL A 63 5.38 4.41 -1.97
N GLY A 64 5.32 5.65 -1.48
CA GLY A 64 6.33 6.21 -0.57
C GLY A 64 6.48 5.45 0.76
N ALA A 65 5.41 4.90 1.34
CA ALA A 65 5.46 4.17 2.61
C ALA A 65 5.57 2.64 2.46
N VAL A 66 5.55 2.13 1.22
CA VAL A 66 5.45 0.69 0.92
C VAL A 66 6.59 -0.12 1.50
N ARG A 67 7.84 0.34 1.35
CA ARG A 67 9.03 -0.42 1.79
C ARG A 67 9.04 -0.60 3.30
N GLU A 68 8.68 0.46 4.04
CA GLU A 68 8.67 0.47 5.50
C GLU A 68 7.58 -0.46 6.03
N ILE A 69 6.35 -0.34 5.50
CA ILE A 69 5.24 -1.23 5.87
C ILE A 69 5.57 -2.69 5.56
N ALA A 70 6.18 -2.98 4.41
CA ALA A 70 6.57 -4.34 4.07
C ALA A 70 7.68 -4.89 4.98
N ALA A 71 8.59 -4.03 5.46
CA ALA A 71 9.64 -4.41 6.40
C ALA A 71 9.04 -4.77 7.78
N ASP A 72 8.07 -4.00 8.26
CA ASP A 72 7.45 -4.21 9.58
C ASP A 72 6.43 -5.35 9.60
N THR A 73 5.71 -5.56 8.50
CA THR A 73 4.62 -6.55 8.42
C THR A 73 5.04 -7.86 7.75
N GLY A 74 6.08 -7.82 6.90
CA GLY A 74 6.44 -8.94 6.03
C GLY A 74 5.44 -9.22 4.91
N CYS A 75 4.51 -8.30 4.64
CA CYS A 75 3.47 -8.50 3.63
C CYS A 75 4.03 -8.57 2.21
N LYS A 76 3.29 -9.22 1.31
CA LYS A 76 3.60 -9.17 -0.12
C LYS A 76 3.20 -7.82 -0.70
N VAL A 77 3.96 -7.35 -1.68
CA VAL A 77 3.69 -6.10 -2.39
C VAL A 77 3.54 -6.39 -3.87
N TYR A 78 2.41 -5.99 -4.44
CA TYR A 78 2.03 -6.23 -5.81
C TYR A 78 1.99 -4.92 -6.60
N LEU A 79 2.61 -4.91 -7.77
CA LEU A 79 2.67 -3.76 -8.68
C LEU A 79 2.45 -4.22 -10.13
N CYS A 80 1.90 -3.37 -10.99
CA CYS A 80 1.84 -3.63 -12.43
C CYS A 80 3.25 -3.75 -13.03
N ALA A 81 3.49 -4.75 -13.88
CA ALA A 81 4.80 -4.94 -14.50
C ALA A 81 5.22 -3.77 -15.42
N GLU A 82 4.25 -3.07 -16.02
CA GLU A 82 4.51 -1.92 -16.91
C GLU A 82 5.13 -0.73 -16.16
N ASP A 83 4.79 -0.58 -14.88
CA ASP A 83 5.29 0.51 -14.03
C ASP A 83 6.78 0.39 -13.70
N LEU A 84 7.38 -0.77 -13.93
CA LEU A 84 8.84 -0.95 -13.80
C LEU A 84 9.62 -0.10 -14.80
N SER A 85 8.96 0.37 -15.87
CA SER A 85 9.54 1.28 -16.86
C SER A 85 9.38 2.77 -16.51
N LEU A 86 8.67 3.10 -15.43
CA LEU A 86 8.45 4.50 -15.06
C LEU A 86 9.77 5.21 -14.71
N PRO A 87 9.93 6.47 -15.13
CA PRO A 87 11.11 7.24 -14.80
C PRO A 87 11.16 7.59 -13.30
N PRO A 88 12.36 7.67 -12.68
CA PRO A 88 12.52 7.98 -11.26
C PRO A 88 11.86 9.29 -10.80
N GLN A 89 11.65 10.24 -11.70
CA GLN A 89 10.96 11.49 -11.46
C GLN A 89 9.47 11.30 -11.12
N LEU A 90 8.86 10.22 -11.60
CA LEU A 90 7.47 9.86 -11.28
C LEU A 90 7.38 8.94 -10.07
N THR A 91 8.34 8.03 -9.90
CA THR A 91 8.31 7.02 -8.84
C THR A 91 8.88 7.50 -7.50
N GLY A 92 9.59 8.62 -7.49
CA GLY A 92 10.28 9.11 -6.28
C GLY A 92 11.47 8.25 -5.86
N GLY A 93 11.95 7.36 -6.75
CA GLY A 93 13.08 6.46 -6.48
C GLY A 93 12.84 5.03 -6.93
N LYS A 94 13.62 4.09 -6.39
CA LYS A 94 13.49 2.66 -6.74
C LYS A 94 12.24 2.07 -6.08
N LEU A 95 11.29 1.65 -6.90
CA LEU A 95 10.08 0.93 -6.50
C LEU A 95 10.42 -0.33 -5.68
N TYR A 96 9.59 -0.59 -4.68
CA TYR A 96 9.63 -1.82 -3.89
C TYR A 96 8.39 -2.66 -4.20
N TYR A 97 8.60 -3.91 -4.58
CA TYR A 97 7.56 -4.89 -4.87
C TYR A 97 8.12 -6.30 -4.62
N THR A 98 7.24 -7.27 -4.38
CA THR A 98 7.60 -8.69 -4.23
C THR A 98 7.17 -9.53 -5.43
N ASP A 99 6.11 -9.11 -6.12
CA ASP A 99 5.58 -9.80 -7.30
C ASP A 99 4.87 -8.78 -8.20
N THR A 100 4.64 -9.15 -9.45
CA THR A 100 3.91 -8.31 -10.41
C THR A 100 2.65 -8.99 -10.88
N TYR A 101 1.60 -8.22 -11.14
CA TYR A 101 0.43 -8.70 -11.88
C TYR A 101 0.46 -8.16 -13.32
N GLY A 102 -0.13 -8.93 -14.24
CA GLY A 102 -0.38 -8.50 -15.61
C GLY A 102 -1.57 -7.53 -15.68
N GLU A 103 -2.01 -7.18 -16.88
CA GLU A 103 -3.23 -6.38 -17.07
C GLU A 103 -4.41 -7.02 -16.30
N GLY A 104 -5.00 -6.23 -15.39
CA GLY A 104 -6.28 -6.51 -14.74
C GLY A 104 -7.42 -5.94 -15.55
#